data_AF-A0AAV2IN29-F1
#
_entry.id   AF-A0AAV2IN29-F1
#
_cell.length_a   1.000
_cell.length_b   1.000
_cell.length_c   1.000
_cell.angle_alpha   90.00
_cell.angle_beta   90.00
_cell.angle_gamma   90.00
#
_symmetry.space_group_name_H-M   'P 1'
#
loop_
_entity.id
_entity.type
_entity.pdbx_description
1 polymer ?
#
loop_
_entity_poly.entity_id
_entity_poly.type
_entity_poly.pdbx_seq_one_letter_code
_entity_poly.pdbx_strand_id
1 'polypeptide(L)' 'MNITSRGLVSSIQDRYILLLKHYLESSFSYEYSKEYYVSALDRLCDLRVLSEEHAKILLQVNPVDVEPLMLEVLNLK' A
#
# COMPACT_ATOMS: atom_id res chain seq x y z
N MET A 1 -14.19 0.75 -4.31
CA MET A 1 -13.45 1.98 -4.72
C MET A 1 -13.63 2.21 -6.21
N ASN A 2 -14.24 3.31 -6.61
CA ASN A 2 -14.38 3.65 -8.01
C ASN A 2 -13.20 4.55 -8.42
N ILE A 3 -12.12 3.96 -8.94
CA ILE A 3 -10.96 4.72 -9.43
C ILE A 3 -11.30 5.30 -10.79
N THR A 4 -11.55 6.61 -10.86
CA THR A 4 -11.99 7.32 -12.07
C THR A 4 -10.99 7.24 -13.24
N SER A 5 -9.69 7.27 -12.94
CA SER A 5 -8.61 7.31 -13.95
C SER A 5 -7.61 6.17 -13.75
N ARG A 6 -8.08 4.92 -13.83
CA ARG A 6 -7.25 3.73 -13.58
C ARG A 6 -5.96 3.70 -14.38
N GLY A 7 -6.01 4.07 -15.67
CA GLY A 7 -4.82 4.09 -16.54
C GLY A 7 -3.75 5.06 -16.04
N LEU A 8 -4.15 6.29 -15.68
CA LEU A 8 -3.24 7.29 -15.13
C LEU A 8 -2.62 6.83 -13.81
N VAL A 9 -3.42 6.26 -12.91
CA VAL A 9 -2.95 5.75 -11.61
C VAL A 9 -1.93 4.63 -11.81
N SER A 10 -2.19 3.70 -12.73
CA SER A 10 -1.25 2.62 -13.08
C SER A 10 0.07 3.19 -13.61
N SER A 11 0.02 4.13 -14.55
CA SER A 11 1.23 4.74 -15.11
C SER A 11 2.06 5.48 -14.06
N ILE A 12 1.41 6.12 -13.09
CA ILE A 12 2.11 6.77 -11.97
C ILE A 12 2.75 5.72 -11.07
N GLN A 13 2.02 4.66 -10.72
CA GLN A 13 2.52 3.55 -9.92
C GLN A 13 3.76 2.91 -10.57
N ASP A 14 3.70 2.59 -11.87
CA ASP A 14 4.80 2.00 -12.62
C ASP A 14 6.06 2.88 -12.55
N ARG A 15 5.88 4.20 -12.67
CA ARG A 15 6.98 5.16 -12.59
C ARG A 15 7.64 5.19 -11.21
N TYR A 16 6.85 5.10 -10.13
CA TYR A 16 7.40 5.03 -8.77
C TYR A 16 8.09 3.69 -8.48
N ILE A 17 7.56 2.58 -8.99
CA ILE A 17 8.18 1.26 -8.87
C ILE A 17 9.55 1.25 -9.57
N LEU A 18 9.63 1.79 -10.78
CA LEU A 18 10.90 1.94 -11.52
C LEU A 18 11.90 2.85 -10.79
N LEU A 19 11.42 3.98 -10.25
CA LEU A 19 12.26 4.89 -9.49
C LEU A 19 12.86 4.21 -8.25
N LEU A 20 12.05 3.44 -7.51
CA LEU A 20 12.51 2.67 -6.35
C LEU A 20 13.60 1.67 -6.74
N LYS A 21 13.42 0.95 -7.84
CA LYS A 21 14.42 0.02 -8.37
C LYS A 21 15.76 0.73 -8.62
N HIS A 22 15.73 1.82 -9.38
CA HIS A 22 16.96 2.57 -9.71
C HIS A 22 17.63 3.20 -8.49
N TYR A 23 16.83 3.65 -7.51
CA TYR A 23 17.36 4.15 -6.25
C TYR A 23 18.11 3.07 -5.46
N LEU A 24 17.57 1.85 -5.41
CA LEU A 24 18.24 0.73 -4.75
C LEU A 24 19.51 0.32 -5.51
N GLU A 25 19.46 0.29 -6.84
CA GLU A 25 20.62 0.01 -7.71
C GLU A 25 21.74 1.04 -7.55
N SER A 26 21.42 2.31 -7.28
CA SER A 26 22.41 3.37 -7.07
C SER A 26 22.98 3.42 -5.65
N SER A 27 22.26 2.87 -4.68
CA SER A 27 22.62 2.95 -3.25
C SER A 27 23.29 1.69 -2.71
N PHE A 28 23.08 0.54 -3.35
CA PHE A 28 23.55 -0.77 -2.87
C PHE A 28 24.28 -1.56 -3.96
N SER A 29 25.00 -2.62 -3.56
CA SER A 29 25.56 -3.56 -4.54
C SER A 29 24.43 -4.22 -5.34
N TYR A 30 24.76 -4.74 -6.53
CA TYR A 30 23.78 -5.40 -7.41
C TYR A 30 23.00 -6.53 -6.71
N GLU A 31 23.67 -7.30 -5.86
CA GLU A 31 23.05 -8.43 -5.16
C GLU A 31 22.04 -7.93 -4.11
N TYR A 32 22.44 -6.99 -3.26
CA TYR A 32 21.56 -6.43 -2.23
C TYR A 32 20.42 -5.59 -2.81
N SER A 33 20.67 -4.82 -3.87
CA SER A 33 19.63 -3.99 -4.49
C SER A 33 18.48 -4.83 -5.05
N LYS A 34 18.82 -5.98 -5.66
CA LYS A 34 17.83 -6.95 -6.15
C LYS A 34 17.02 -7.57 -5.00
N GLU A 35 17.69 -8.01 -3.94
CA GLU A 35 17.03 -8.60 -2.78
C GLU A 35 16.07 -7.61 -2.10
N TYR A 36 16.54 -6.39 -1.85
CA TYR A 36 15.73 -5.34 -1.22
C TYR A 36 14.55 -4.91 -2.08
N TYR A 37 14.73 -4.85 -3.40
CA TYR A 37 13.64 -4.52 -4.30
C TYR A 37 12.50 -5.55 -4.24
N VAL A 38 12.84 -6.84 -4.29
CA VAL A 38 11.84 -7.92 -4.16
C VAL A 38 11.16 -7.87 -2.79
N SER A 39 11.94 -7.79 -1.70
CA SER A 39 11.39 -7.71 -0.35
C SER A 39 10.48 -6.49 -0.14
N ALA A 40 10.78 -5.35 -0.76
CA ALA A 40 9.94 -4.16 -0.66
C ALA A 40 8.58 -4.36 -1.35
N LEU A 41 8.56 -4.97 -2.54
CA LEU A 41 7.33 -5.29 -3.25
C LEU A 41 6.49 -6.31 -2.49
N ASP A 42 7.12 -7.34 -1.93
CA ASP A 42 6.43 -8.34 -1.10
C ASP A 42 5.80 -7.68 0.13
N ARG A 43 6.52 -6.79 0.82
CA ARG A 43 5.97 -6.02 1.96
C ARG A 43 4.76 -5.17 1.58
N LEU A 44 4.72 -4.61 0.37
CA LEU A 44 3.54 -3.85 -0.10
C LEU A 44 2.33 -4.77 -0.30
N CYS A 45 2.54 -5.99 -0.78
CA CYS A 45 1.49 -7.01 -0.87
C CYS A 45 0.99 -7.42 0.53
N ASP A 46 1.91 -7.66 1.47
CA ASP A 46 1.57 -8.00 2.86
C ASP A 46 0.78 -6.87 3.54
N LEU A 47 1.18 -5.61 3.33
CA LEU A 47 0.47 -4.45 3.85
C LEU A 47 -0.97 -4.36 3.32
N ARG A 48 -1.19 -4.71 2.04
CA ARG A 48 -2.55 -4.77 1.49
C ARG A 48 -3.38 -5.81 2.24
N VAL A 49 -2.87 -7.02 2.41
CA VAL A 49 -3.58 -8.10 3.13
C VAL A 49 -3.86 -7.69 4.57
N LEU A 50 -2.86 -7.14 5.26
CA LEU A 50 -3.01 -6.65 6.63
C LEU A 50 -4.08 -5.56 6.74
N SER A 51 -4.14 -4.63 5.76
CA SER A 51 -5.14 -3.57 5.75
C SER A 51 -6.57 -4.12 5.58
N GLU A 52 -6.74 -5.17 4.77
CA GLU A 52 -8.02 -5.84 4.57
C GLU A 52 -8.47 -6.57 5.84
N GLU A 53 -7.56 -7.26 6.53
CA GLU A 53 -7.86 -7.92 7.81
C GLU A 53 -8.15 -6.90 8.92
N HIS A 54 -7.40 -5.80 8.99
CA HIS A 54 -7.61 -4.76 9.99
C HIS A 54 -8.98 -4.08 9.81
N ALA A 55 -9.42 -3.85 8.57
CA ALA A 55 -10.76 -3.33 8.29
C ALA A 55 -11.87 -4.27 8.81
N LYS A 56 -11.69 -5.59 8.75
CA LYS A 56 -12.65 -6.58 9.31
C LYS A 56 -12.73 -6.53 10.82
N ILE A 57 -11.60 -6.29 11.51
CA ILE A 57 -11.57 -6.15 12.97
C ILE A 57 -12.26 -4.86 13.39
N LEU A 58 -11.99 -3.75 12.69
CA LEU A 58 -12.61 -2.45 13.01
C LEU A 58 -14.13 -2.45 12.82
N LEU A 59 -14.66 -3.27 11.90
CA LEU A 59 -16.10 -3.54 11.77
C LEU A 59 -16.74 -4.19 13.01
N GLN A 60 -15.94 -4.80 13.89
CA GLN A 60 -16.42 -5.43 15.14
C GLN A 60 -16.36 -4.48 16.34
N VAL A 61 -15.79 -3.29 16.17
CA VAL A 61 -15.70 -2.25 17.21
C VAL A 61 -16.97 -1.42 17.20
N ASN A 62 -17.44 -0.98 18.38
CA ASN A 62 -18.60 -0.12 18.49
C ASN A 62 -18.34 1.24 17.80
N PRO A 63 -19.12 1.65 16.78
CA PRO A 63 -18.88 2.86 16.00
C PRO A 63 -18.87 4.15 16.84
N VAL A 64 -19.52 4.14 18.00
CA VAL A 64 -19.59 5.27 18.94
C VAL A 64 -18.22 5.60 19.55
N ASP A 65 -17.34 4.60 19.65
CA ASP A 65 -16.00 4.74 20.24
C ASP A 65 -14.92 5.05 19.19
N VAL A 66 -15.30 5.19 17.92
CA VAL A 66 -14.39 5.40 16.78
C VAL A 66 -14.47 6.85 16.30
N GLU A 67 -13.31 7.47 16.07
CA GLU A 67 -13.22 8.85 15.57
C GLU A 67 -13.92 9.00 14.20
N PRO A 68 -14.70 10.08 13.97
CA PRO A 68 -15.47 10.26 12.73
C PRO A 68 -14.64 10.18 11.43
N LEU A 69 -13.42 10.72 11.42
CA LEU A 69 -12.53 10.65 10.25
C LEU A 69 -12.13 9.20 9.92
N MET A 70 -11.93 8.38 10.94
CA MET A 70 -11.57 6.98 10.78
C MET A 70 -12.73 6.16 10.22
N LEU A 71 -13.98 6.46 10.63
CA LEU A 71 -15.18 5.88 10.02
C LEU A 71 -15.28 6.23 8.52
N GLU A 72 -15.01 7.48 8.15
CA GLU A 72 -15.01 7.93 6.74
C GLU A 72 -13.93 7.23 5.90
N VAL A 73 -12.68 7.18 6.40
CA VAL A 73 -11.55 6.55 5.70
C VAL A 73 -11.79 5.05 5.48
N LEU A 74 -12.43 4.38 6.44
CA LEU A 74 -12.73 2.95 6.38
C LEU A 74 -14.05 2.62 5.64
N ASN A 75 -14.81 3.62 5.19
CA ASN A 75 -16.15 3.45 4.60
C ASN A 75 -17.13 2.69 5.52
N LEU A 76 -17.04 2.90 6.83
CA LEU A 76 -17.98 2.35 7.81
C LEU A 76 -19.17 3.31 7.94
N LYS A 77 -20.25 3.05 7.19
CA LYS A 77 -21.52 3.78 7.28
C LYS A 77 -22.53 3.04 8.15
#